data_AF-A0AAW2DXC7-F1
#
_entry.id   AF-A0AAW2DXC7-F1
#
_cell.length_a   1.000
_cell.length_b   1.000
_cell.length_c   1.000
_cell.angle_alpha   90.00
_cell.angle_beta   90.00
_cell.angle_gamma   90.00
#
_symmetry.space_group_name_H-M   'P 1'
#
loop_
_entity.id
_entity.type
_entity.pdbx_description
1 polymer ?
#
loop_
_entity_poly.entity_id
_entity_poly.type
_entity_poly.pdbx_seq_one_letter_code
_entity_poly.pdbx_strand_id
1 'polypeptide(L)'
;MNSLGLKTLVVQTISAKVVAFTISMVIAWRLAIVMIAVQPLIVMCFYARHVLLQNMSQKATKAEDESSKLTVEAITNLRTVIAFSSQERILQMLEKAQESPRHESIRQSWFTGIGLALSQSLSTASWALDFWYVRKLMAEGYFLAKALIETYMILASTGHVIAISGSMTTDLAKGSESVGSVFVVLECYTRIEPKDSEGYQLEKITSHVEIRDMYFSYPAWPDVIIFQGFSINVEAGKSTALVG
;
A
#
# COMPACT_ATOMS: atom_id res chain seq x y z
N MET A 1 -0.25 1.03 22.79
CA MET A 1 -1.51 0.24 22.83
C MET A 1 -1.71 -0.64 21.58
N ASN A 2 -1.24 -0.24 20.39
CA ASN A 2 -1.50 -0.92 19.11
C ASN A 2 -0.80 -2.28 18.91
N SER A 3 0.40 -2.46 19.47
CA SER A 3 1.12 -3.75 19.38
C SER A 3 0.38 -4.88 20.13
N LEU A 4 -0.37 -4.54 21.18
CA LEU A 4 -1.06 -5.53 22.01
C LEU A 4 -2.26 -6.13 21.26
N GLY A 5 -3.06 -5.30 20.59
CA GLY A 5 -4.23 -5.75 19.81
C GLY A 5 -3.85 -6.67 18.66
N LEU A 6 -2.80 -6.31 17.90
CA LEU A 6 -2.28 -7.14 16.81
C LEU A 6 -1.78 -8.50 17.34
N LYS A 7 -1.04 -8.50 18.46
CA LYS A 7 -0.55 -9.72 19.11
C LYS A 7 -1.71 -10.60 19.60
N THR A 8 -2.75 -10.03 20.19
CA THR A 8 -3.91 -10.79 20.68
C THR A 8 -4.67 -11.47 19.53
N LEU A 9 -4.88 -10.77 18.41
CA LEU A 9 -5.56 -11.33 17.23
C LEU A 9 -4.76 -12.47 16.58
N VAL A 10 -3.44 -12.30 16.46
CA VAL A 10 -2.54 -13.35 15.96
C VAL A 10 -2.55 -14.56 16.89
N VAL A 11 -2.45 -14.33 18.21
CA VAL A 11 -2.51 -15.41 19.21
C VAL A 11 -3.85 -16.15 19.18
N GLN A 12 -4.97 -15.44 19.07
CA GLN A 12 -6.31 -16.01 18.94
C GLN A 12 -6.45 -16.87 17.67
N THR A 13 -5.90 -16.39 16.55
CA THR A 13 -5.91 -17.12 15.28
C THR A 13 -5.08 -18.40 15.35
N ILE A 14 -3.89 -18.33 15.98
CA ILE A 14 -3.01 -19.50 16.15
C ILE A 14 -3.65 -20.50 17.10
N SER A 15 -4.19 -20.06 18.24
CA SER A 15 -4.81 -20.95 19.22
C SER A 15 -6.05 -21.64 18.64
N ALA A 16 -6.92 -20.92 17.92
CA ALA A 16 -8.08 -21.50 17.25
C ALA A 16 -7.69 -22.56 16.21
N LYS A 17 -6.63 -22.31 15.42
CA LYS A 17 -6.08 -23.29 14.48
C LYS A 17 -5.57 -24.56 15.17
N VAL A 18 -4.83 -24.41 16.28
CA VAL A 18 -4.30 -25.54 17.03
C VAL A 18 -5.42 -26.39 17.62
N VAL A 19 -6.46 -25.78 18.20
CA VAL A 19 -7.61 -26.49 18.76
C VAL A 19 -8.41 -27.22 17.67
N ALA A 20 -8.68 -26.57 16.54
CA ALA A 20 -9.37 -27.22 15.42
C ALA A 20 -8.56 -28.40 14.85
N PHE A 21 -7.24 -28.26 14.81
CA PHE A 21 -6.33 -29.31 14.35
C PHE A 21 -6.32 -30.51 15.30
N THR A 22 -6.19 -30.29 16.61
CA THR A 22 -6.16 -31.39 17.58
C THR A 22 -7.48 -32.15 17.62
N ILE A 23 -8.62 -31.46 17.58
CA ILE A 23 -9.94 -32.10 17.52
C ILE A 23 -10.08 -32.95 16.25
N SER A 24 -9.63 -32.43 15.11
CA SER A 24 -9.68 -33.14 13.82
C SER A 24 -8.76 -34.37 13.79
N MET A 25 -7.58 -34.28 14.40
CA MET A 25 -6.62 -35.38 14.54
C MET A 25 -7.18 -36.53 15.40
N VAL A 26 -7.91 -36.20 16.46
CA VAL A 26 -8.53 -37.17 17.38
C VAL A 26 -9.70 -37.90 16.72
N ILE A 27 -10.56 -37.18 16.00
CA ILE A 27 -11.74 -37.78 15.34
C ILE A 27 -11.29 -38.66 14.18
N ALA A 28 -10.44 -38.17 13.27
CA ALA A 28 -10.13 -38.86 12.03
C ALA A 28 -8.65 -38.71 11.60
N TRP A 29 -7.75 -39.39 12.31
CA TRP A 29 -6.30 -39.30 12.06
C TRP A 29 -5.89 -39.62 10.60
N ARG A 30 -6.58 -40.56 9.94
CA ARG A 30 -6.32 -40.93 8.53
C ARG A 30 -6.67 -39.79 7.56
N LEU A 31 -7.75 -39.07 7.84
CA LEU A 31 -8.19 -37.92 7.05
C LEU A 31 -7.27 -36.71 7.30
N ALA A 32 -6.90 -36.49 8.56
CA ALA A 32 -6.04 -35.39 8.98
C ALA A 32 -4.67 -35.43 8.27
N ILE A 33 -4.04 -36.60 8.13
CA ILE A 33 -2.73 -36.74 7.46
C ILE A 33 -2.81 -36.33 5.99
N VAL A 34 -3.87 -36.73 5.27
CA VAL A 34 -4.05 -36.36 3.85
C VAL A 34 -4.27 -34.85 3.71
N MET A 35 -5.10 -34.26 4.57
CA MET A 35 -5.35 -32.82 4.58
C MET A 35 -4.08 -32.02 4.86
N ILE A 36 -3.22 -32.47 5.78
CA ILE A 36 -1.92 -31.85 6.06
C ILE A 36 -1.01 -31.92 4.82
N ALA A 37 -1.01 -33.05 4.10
CA ALA A 37 -0.20 -33.22 2.90
C ALA A 37 -0.67 -32.33 1.74
N VAL A 38 -1.98 -32.05 1.64
CA VAL A 38 -2.57 -31.18 0.61
C VAL A 38 -2.42 -29.69 0.97
N GLN A 39 -2.37 -29.35 2.26
CA GLN A 39 -2.22 -27.97 2.77
C GLN A 39 -1.07 -27.16 2.13
N PRO A 40 0.19 -27.65 2.02
CA PRO A 40 1.28 -26.89 1.42
C PRO A 40 1.05 -26.61 -0.07
N LEU A 41 0.40 -27.52 -0.79
CA LEU A 41 0.05 -27.34 -2.20
C LEU A 41 -0.94 -26.19 -2.36
N ILE A 42 -1.97 -26.15 -1.51
CA ILE A 42 -2.97 -25.07 -1.49
C ILE A 42 -2.29 -23.73 -1.17
N VAL A 43 -1.44 -23.69 -0.14
CA VAL A 43 -0.70 -22.47 0.25
C VAL A 43 0.17 -21.96 -0.89
N MET A 44 0.88 -22.86 -1.59
CA MET A 44 1.69 -22.52 -2.76
C MET A 44 0.85 -21.92 -3.89
N CYS A 45 -0.31 -22.50 -4.19
CA CYS A 45 -1.26 -21.98 -5.19
C CYS A 45 -1.75 -20.58 -4.82
N PHE A 46 -2.15 -20.36 -3.57
CA PHE A 46 -2.59 -19.05 -3.07
C PHE A 46 -1.48 -18.01 -3.17
N TYR A 47 -0.27 -18.36 -2.74
CA TYR A 47 0.88 -17.46 -2.81
C TYR A 47 1.20 -17.07 -4.26
N ALA A 48 1.23 -18.05 -5.18
CA ALA A 48 1.44 -17.78 -6.60
C ALA A 48 0.39 -16.81 -7.18
N ARG A 49 -0.89 -16.98 -6.84
CA ARG A 49 -1.96 -16.06 -7.28
C ARG A 49 -1.77 -14.66 -6.71
N HIS A 50 -1.46 -14.57 -5.42
CA HIS A 50 -1.24 -13.29 -4.75
C HIS A 50 -0.11 -12.51 -5.42
N VAL A 51 1.04 -13.15 -5.66
CA VAL A 51 2.20 -12.52 -6.33
C VAL A 51 1.87 -12.11 -7.76
N LEU A 52 1.16 -12.95 -8.52
CA LEU A 52 0.75 -12.63 -9.89
C LEU A 52 -0.17 -11.40 -9.95
N LEU A 53 -1.18 -11.33 -9.06
CA LEU A 53 -2.10 -10.21 -8.98
C LEU A 53 -1.40 -8.93 -8.53
N GLN A 54 -0.51 -9.02 -7.53
CA GLN A 54 0.22 -7.86 -7.02
C GLN A 54 1.15 -7.28 -8.09
N ASN A 55 1.89 -8.13 -8.82
CA ASN A 55 2.76 -7.69 -9.91
C ASN A 55 1.96 -7.07 -11.07
N MET A 56 0.76 -7.58 -11.35
CA MET A 56 -0.15 -6.99 -12.34
C MET A 56 -0.66 -5.63 -11.90
N SER A 57 -1.11 -5.51 -10.65
CA SER A 57 -1.60 -4.24 -10.10
C SER A 57 -0.50 -3.17 -10.12
N GLN A 58 0.72 -3.49 -9.69
CA GLN A 58 1.82 -2.51 -9.70
C GLN A 58 2.18 -2.02 -11.10
N LYS A 59 2.23 -2.92 -12.09
CA LYS A 59 2.52 -2.54 -13.47
C LYS A 59 1.38 -1.71 -14.08
N ALA A 60 0.12 -2.04 -13.77
CA ALA A 60 -1.04 -1.28 -14.21
C ALA A 60 -1.02 0.15 -13.63
N THR A 61 -0.83 0.29 -12.32
CA THR A 61 -0.75 1.60 -11.66
C THR A 61 0.41 2.44 -12.22
N LYS A 62 1.59 1.84 -12.44
CA LYS A 62 2.73 2.57 -13.02
C LYS A 62 2.46 3.10 -14.43
N ALA A 63 1.75 2.33 -15.26
CA ALA A 63 1.34 2.76 -16.58
C ALA A 63 0.31 3.90 -16.54
N GLU A 64 -0.66 3.81 -15.63
CA GLU A 64 -1.67 4.86 -15.42
C GLU A 64 -1.04 6.16 -14.90
N ASP A 65 -0.05 6.08 -14.01
CA ASP A 65 0.67 7.23 -13.47
C ASP A 65 1.38 8.05 -14.56
N GLU A 66 2.00 7.38 -15.54
CA GLU A 66 2.74 8.04 -16.62
C GLU A 66 1.79 8.81 -17.56
N SER A 67 0.69 8.19 -17.97
CA SER A 67 -0.35 8.84 -18.76
C SER A 67 -1.03 9.98 -17.99
N SER A 68 -1.24 9.79 -16.68
CA SER A 68 -1.86 10.81 -15.82
C SER A 68 -0.96 12.02 -15.66
N LYS A 69 0.35 11.84 -15.49
CA LYS A 69 1.32 12.95 -15.41
C LYS A 69 1.30 13.82 -16.65
N LEU A 70 1.37 13.20 -17.84
CA LEU A 70 1.29 13.92 -19.12
C LEU A 70 -0.02 14.70 -19.28
N THR A 71 -1.13 14.08 -18.88
CA THR A 71 -2.46 14.70 -18.95
C THR A 71 -2.56 15.90 -17.99
N VAL A 72 -2.08 15.74 -16.76
CA VAL A 72 -2.05 16.82 -15.76
C VAL A 72 -1.18 17.97 -16.25
N GLU A 73 0.01 17.70 -16.78
CA GLU A 73 0.92 18.74 -17.31
C GLU A 73 0.28 19.53 -18.47
N ALA A 74 -0.40 18.82 -19.38
CA ALA A 74 -1.11 19.44 -20.49
C ALA A 74 -2.30 20.31 -20.02
N ILE A 75 -3.06 19.85 -19.02
CA ILE A 75 -4.20 20.60 -18.47
C ILE A 75 -3.70 21.84 -17.70
N THR A 76 -2.66 21.70 -16.88
CA THR A 76 -2.07 22.82 -16.12
C THR A 76 -1.56 23.90 -17.07
N ASN A 77 -1.01 23.52 -18.22
CA ASN A 77 -0.45 24.45 -19.21
C ASN A 77 -1.35 24.66 -20.45
N LEU A 78 -2.66 24.40 -20.35
CA LEU A 78 -3.57 24.40 -21.50
C LEU A 78 -3.55 25.72 -22.28
N ARG A 79 -3.47 26.86 -21.58
CA ARG A 79 -3.39 28.19 -22.21
C ARG A 79 -2.14 28.34 -23.08
N THR A 80 -1.02 27.79 -22.63
CA THR A 80 0.24 27.76 -23.38
C THR A 80 0.11 26.85 -24.60
N VAL A 81 -0.46 25.66 -24.44
CA VAL A 81 -0.66 24.70 -25.55
C VAL A 81 -1.55 25.31 -26.65
N ILE A 82 -2.61 26.02 -26.27
CA ILE A 82 -3.50 26.72 -27.20
C ILE A 82 -2.76 27.89 -27.87
N ALA A 83 -1.98 28.67 -27.12
CA ALA A 83 -1.22 29.80 -27.66
C ALA A 83 -0.18 29.37 -28.71
N PHE A 84 0.39 28.17 -28.56
CA PHE A 84 1.33 27.58 -29.52
C PHE A 84 0.66 26.64 -30.55
N SER A 85 -0.69 26.58 -30.60
CA SER A 85 -1.46 25.67 -31.47
C SER A 85 -0.92 24.22 -31.49
N SER A 86 -0.42 23.74 -30.35
CA SER A 86 0.33 22.48 -30.23
C SER A 86 -0.52 21.32 -29.70
N GLN A 87 -1.85 21.42 -29.80
CA GLN A 87 -2.80 20.43 -29.27
C GLN A 87 -2.58 19.05 -29.89
N GLU A 88 -2.39 19.00 -31.22
CA GLU A 88 -2.15 17.77 -31.96
C GLU A 88 -0.87 17.05 -31.50
N ARG A 89 0.19 17.83 -31.23
CA ARG A 89 1.46 17.28 -30.75
C ARG A 89 1.31 16.65 -29.36
N ILE A 90 0.55 17.27 -28.47
CA ILE A 90 0.29 16.74 -27.13
C ILE A 90 -0.57 15.48 -27.20
N LEU A 91 -1.57 15.44 -28.09
CA LEU A 91 -2.40 14.24 -28.32
C LEU A 91 -1.56 13.07 -28.86
N GLN A 92 -0.66 13.31 -29.81
CA GLN A 92 0.26 12.28 -30.31
C GLN A 92 1.22 11.78 -29.23
N MET A 93 1.72 12.68 -28.37
CA MET A 93 2.55 12.28 -27.23
C MET A 93 1.78 11.41 -26.23
N LEU A 94 0.51 11.73 -25.97
CA LEU A 94 -0.37 10.93 -25.12
C LEU A 94 -0.66 9.55 -25.73
N GLU A 95 -1.00 9.49 -27.02
CA GLU A 95 -1.25 8.23 -27.73
C GLU A 95 -0.02 7.33 -27.70
N LYS A 96 1.17 7.89 -27.98
CA LYS A 96 2.43 7.16 -27.93
C LYS A 96 2.78 6.69 -26.50
N ALA A 97 2.47 7.50 -25.49
CA ALA A 97 2.67 7.11 -24.09
C ALA A 97 1.74 5.96 -23.67
N GLN A 98 0.57 5.81 -24.30
CA GLN A 98 -0.39 4.74 -24.03
C GLN A 98 -0.14 3.46 -24.83
N GLU A 99 0.48 3.54 -26.00
CA GLU A 99 0.71 2.39 -26.89
C GLU A 99 1.63 1.34 -26.27
N SER A 100 2.75 1.76 -25.69
CA SER A 100 3.71 0.85 -25.02
C SER A 100 3.09 0.11 -23.83
N PRO A 101 2.43 0.79 -22.86
CA PRO A 101 1.69 0.12 -21.80
C PRO A 101 0.58 -0.81 -22.29
N ARG A 102 -0.11 -0.46 -23.38
CA ARG A 102 -1.19 -1.28 -23.93
C ARG A 102 -0.68 -2.62 -24.42
N HIS A 103 0.42 -2.64 -25.16
CA HIS A 103 1.01 -3.89 -25.64
C HIS A 103 1.56 -4.77 -24.51
N GLU A 104 2.27 -4.17 -23.55
CA GLU A 104 2.78 -4.90 -22.38
C GLU A 104 1.64 -5.42 -21.50
N SER A 105 0.57 -4.63 -21.31
CA SER A 105 -0.63 -5.02 -20.57
C SER A 105 -1.35 -6.21 -21.21
N ILE A 106 -1.51 -6.24 -22.54
CA ILE A 106 -2.11 -7.38 -23.24
C ILE A 106 -1.27 -8.64 -23.03
N ARG A 107 0.04 -8.56 -23.23
CA ARG A 107 0.95 -9.70 -23.06
C ARG A 107 0.90 -10.20 -21.62
N GLN A 108 1.03 -9.29 -20.66
CA GLN A 108 0.99 -9.63 -19.25
C GLN A 108 -0.37 -10.21 -18.81
N SER A 109 -1.47 -9.69 -19.35
CA SER A 109 -2.81 -10.19 -19.06
C SER A 109 -2.98 -11.64 -19.49
N TRP A 110 -2.42 -12.03 -20.63
CA TRP A 110 -2.41 -13.43 -21.06
C TRP A 110 -1.61 -14.33 -20.10
N PHE A 111 -0.37 -13.96 -19.77
CA PHE A 111 0.46 -14.74 -18.84
C PHE A 111 -0.16 -14.84 -17.45
N THR A 112 -0.67 -13.72 -16.94
CA THR A 112 -1.31 -13.65 -15.62
C THR A 112 -2.62 -14.43 -15.62
N GLY A 113 -3.43 -14.30 -16.67
CA GLY A 113 -4.69 -15.04 -16.82
C GLY A 113 -4.48 -16.56 -16.84
N ILE A 114 -3.50 -17.05 -17.60
CA ILE A 114 -3.14 -18.48 -17.64
C ILE A 114 -2.62 -18.93 -16.27
N GLY A 115 -1.73 -18.17 -15.63
CA GLY A 115 -1.20 -18.49 -14.30
C GLY A 115 -2.28 -18.54 -13.22
N LEU A 116 -3.23 -17.59 -13.27
CA LEU A 116 -4.38 -17.55 -12.38
C LEU A 116 -5.35 -18.69 -12.65
N ALA A 117 -5.62 -19.04 -13.91
CA ALA A 117 -6.48 -20.17 -14.27
C ALA A 117 -5.88 -21.53 -13.87
N LEU A 118 -4.57 -21.70 -14.03
CA LEU A 118 -3.86 -22.92 -13.61
C LEU A 118 -3.87 -23.07 -12.09
N SER A 119 -3.49 -22.02 -11.37
CA SER A 119 -3.56 -22.04 -9.91
C SER A 119 -5.00 -22.22 -9.45
N GLN A 120 -5.93 -21.48 -10.07
CA GLN A 120 -7.37 -21.71 -10.27
C GLN A 120 -7.82 -23.16 -10.03
N SER A 121 -7.56 -23.90 -11.11
CA SER A 121 -7.88 -25.30 -11.34
C SER A 121 -7.22 -26.21 -10.32
N LEU A 122 -5.94 -25.99 -9.98
CA LEU A 122 -5.21 -26.85 -9.05
C LEU A 122 -5.79 -26.82 -7.63
N SER A 123 -6.26 -25.65 -7.16
CA SER A 123 -6.95 -25.57 -5.86
C SER A 123 -8.31 -26.28 -5.89
N THR A 124 -9.09 -26.11 -6.96
CA THR A 124 -10.38 -26.81 -7.11
C THR A 124 -10.18 -28.32 -7.20
N ALA A 125 -9.15 -28.78 -7.92
CA ALA A 125 -8.79 -30.18 -8.00
C ALA A 125 -8.36 -30.76 -6.65
N SER A 126 -7.63 -29.97 -5.85
CA SER A 126 -7.27 -30.35 -4.47
C SER A 126 -8.51 -30.60 -3.62
N TRP A 127 -9.49 -29.68 -3.65
CA TRP A 127 -10.76 -29.88 -2.96
C TRP A 127 -11.55 -31.08 -3.48
N ALA A 128 -11.53 -31.33 -4.80
CA ALA A 128 -12.17 -32.50 -5.37
C ALA A 128 -11.55 -33.83 -4.88
N LEU A 129 -10.21 -33.87 -4.75
CA LEU A 129 -9.50 -35.02 -4.18
C LEU A 129 -9.84 -35.23 -2.70
N ASP A 130 -9.92 -34.15 -1.94
CA ASP A 130 -10.32 -34.16 -0.53
C ASP A 130 -11.72 -34.77 -0.36
N PHE A 131 -12.71 -34.28 -1.11
CA PHE A 131 -14.08 -34.82 -1.08
C PHE A 131 -14.15 -36.28 -1.57
N TRP A 132 -13.37 -36.63 -2.60
CA TRP A 132 -13.29 -38.00 -3.10
C TRP A 132 -12.78 -38.95 -2.01
N TYR A 133 -11.75 -38.55 -1.28
CA TYR A 133 -11.16 -39.33 -0.19
C TYR A 133 -12.09 -39.43 1.03
N VAL A 134 -12.75 -38.33 1.43
CA VAL A 134 -13.78 -38.32 2.47
C VAL A 134 -14.88 -39.33 2.16
N ARG A 135 -15.41 -39.30 0.93
CA ARG A 135 -16.44 -40.25 0.49
C ARG A 135 -15.97 -41.70 0.54
N LYS A 136 -14.71 -41.97 0.15
CA LYS A 136 -14.14 -43.33 0.22
C LYS A 136 -14.07 -43.84 1.66
N LEU A 137 -13.62 -42.99 2.60
CA LEU A 137 -13.58 -43.31 4.03
C LEU A 137 -14.98 -43.57 4.62
N MET A 138 -16.01 -42.86 4.15
CA MET A 138 -17.40 -43.10 4.54
C MET A 138 -17.91 -44.44 4.02
N ALA A 139 -17.60 -44.79 2.77
CA ALA A 139 -18.03 -46.06 2.17
C ALA A 139 -17.44 -47.28 2.88
N GLU A 140 -16.23 -47.14 3.44
CA GLU A 140 -15.54 -48.18 4.22
C GLU A 140 -16.01 -48.25 5.70
N GLY A 141 -16.93 -47.38 6.12
CA GLY A 141 -17.57 -47.43 7.44
C GLY A 141 -16.76 -46.83 8.60
N TYR A 142 -15.67 -46.10 8.33
CA TYR A 142 -14.81 -45.53 9.36
C TYR A 142 -15.42 -44.32 10.08
N PHE A 143 -16.38 -43.60 9.47
CA PHE A 143 -16.98 -42.38 10.02
C PHE A 143 -18.48 -42.26 9.70
N LEU A 144 -19.26 -41.71 10.65
CA LEU A 144 -20.68 -41.40 10.47
C LEU A 144 -20.86 -40.03 9.78
N ALA A 145 -21.81 -39.90 8.85
CA ALA A 145 -22.13 -38.65 8.16
C ALA A 145 -22.38 -37.47 9.11
N LYS A 146 -22.97 -37.74 10.29
CA LYS A 146 -23.23 -36.73 11.33
C LYS A 146 -21.94 -36.08 11.85
N ALA A 147 -20.90 -36.88 12.11
CA ALA A 147 -19.62 -36.38 12.63
C ALA A 147 -18.87 -35.52 11.60
N LEU A 148 -19.05 -35.79 10.30
CA LEU A 148 -18.50 -34.97 9.23
C LEU A 148 -19.18 -33.61 9.12
N ILE A 149 -20.52 -33.57 9.19
CA ILE A 149 -21.26 -32.30 9.18
C ILE A 149 -20.89 -31.46 10.40
N GLU A 150 -20.79 -32.08 11.57
CA GLU A 150 -20.40 -31.40 12.82
C GLU A 150 -18.97 -30.83 12.73
N THR A 151 -18.00 -31.64 12.27
CA THR A 151 -16.61 -31.20 12.09
C THR A 151 -16.51 -30.09 11.04
N TYR A 152 -17.26 -30.20 9.94
CA TYR A 152 -17.30 -29.17 8.89
C TYR A 152 -17.86 -27.85 9.42
N MET A 153 -18.94 -27.88 10.22
CA MET A 153 -19.50 -26.68 10.83
C MET A 153 -18.51 -26.01 11.80
N ILE A 154 -17.82 -26.79 12.64
CA ILE A 154 -16.78 -26.28 13.55
C ILE A 154 -15.63 -25.64 12.74
N LEU A 155 -15.19 -26.29 11.66
CA LEU A 155 -14.12 -25.79 10.81
C LEU A 155 -14.53 -24.52 10.06
N ALA A 156 -15.77 -24.46 9.54
CA ALA A 156 -16.32 -23.29 8.87
C ALA A 156 -16.45 -22.10 9.82
N SER A 157 -16.97 -22.30 11.03
CA SER A 157 -17.02 -21.26 12.07
C SER A 157 -15.63 -20.78 12.46
N THR A 158 -14.66 -21.69 12.60
CA THR A 158 -13.26 -21.34 12.89
C THR A 158 -12.64 -20.53 11.75
N GLY A 159 -12.88 -20.94 10.49
CA GLY A 159 -12.43 -20.23 9.29
C GLY A 159 -12.99 -18.81 9.22
N HIS A 160 -14.26 -18.61 9.61
CA HIS A 160 -14.87 -17.30 9.68
C HIS A 160 -14.19 -16.38 10.72
N VAL A 161 -13.87 -16.91 11.91
CA VAL A 161 -13.13 -16.17 12.95
C VAL A 161 -11.74 -15.77 12.47
N ILE A 162 -11.05 -16.67 11.76
CA ILE A 162 -9.73 -16.39 11.16
C ILE A 162 -9.84 -15.28 10.10
N ALA A 163 -10.88 -15.31 9.26
CA ALA A 163 -11.10 -14.31 8.23
C ALA A 163 -11.35 -12.91 8.82
N ILE A 164 -12.22 -12.81 9.83
CA ILE A 164 -12.47 -11.55 10.57
C ILE A 164 -11.19 -11.08 11.26
N SER A 165 -10.46 -11.97 11.93
CA SER A 165 -9.21 -11.60 12.60
C SER A 165 -8.16 -11.09 11.61
N GLY A 166 -8.08 -11.70 10.42
CA GLY A 166 -7.17 -11.30 9.34
C GLY A 166 -7.48 -9.90 8.78
N SER A 167 -8.75 -9.58 8.51
CA SER A 167 -9.11 -8.24 8.04
C SER A 167 -8.84 -7.18 9.11
N MET A 168 -9.24 -7.43 10.36
CA MET A 168 -8.99 -6.51 11.47
C MET A 168 -7.50 -6.28 11.74
N THR A 169 -6.67 -7.32 11.59
CA THR A 169 -5.21 -7.21 11.73
C THR A 169 -4.63 -6.27 10.67
N THR A 170 -5.11 -6.37 9.43
CA THR A 170 -4.65 -5.52 8.32
C THR A 170 -5.07 -4.07 8.53
N ASP A 171 -6.30 -3.83 8.99
CA ASP A 171 -6.80 -2.49 9.26
C ASP A 171 -6.09 -1.83 10.46
N LEU A 172 -5.80 -2.60 11.51
CA LEU A 172 -4.99 -2.14 12.64
C LEU A 172 -3.56 -1.79 12.23
N ALA A 173 -2.94 -2.58 11.34
CA ALA A 173 -1.61 -2.30 10.83
C ALA A 173 -1.58 -0.97 10.06
N LYS A 174 -2.52 -0.77 9.12
CA LYS A 174 -2.68 0.49 8.38
C LYS A 174 -2.98 1.67 9.30
N GLY A 175 -3.87 1.48 10.28
CA GLY A 175 -4.18 2.50 11.28
C GLY A 175 -2.96 2.91 12.09
N SER A 176 -2.11 1.94 12.47
CA SER A 176 -0.87 2.21 13.18
C SER A 176 0.16 2.97 12.34
N GLU A 177 0.27 2.65 11.04
CA GLU A 177 1.13 3.37 10.10
C GLU A 177 0.67 4.84 9.95
N SER A 178 -0.64 5.06 9.76
CA SER A 178 -1.22 6.40 9.68
C SER A 178 -0.98 7.23 10.95
N VAL A 179 -1.14 6.61 12.13
CA VAL A 179 -0.84 7.28 13.41
C VAL A 179 0.65 7.64 13.48
N GLY A 180 1.55 6.75 13.04
CA GLY A 180 2.98 7.03 12.96
C GLY A 180 3.28 8.27 12.13
N SER A 181 2.69 8.40 10.94
CA SER A 181 2.84 9.58 10.08
C SER A 181 2.33 10.87 10.74
N VAL A 182 1.22 10.82 11.49
CA VAL A 182 0.71 11.98 12.24
C VAL A 182 1.68 12.38 13.36
N PHE A 183 2.22 11.41 14.11
CA PHE A 183 3.20 11.68 15.15
C PHE A 183 4.49 12.28 14.59
N VAL A 184 4.95 11.84 13.40
CA VAL A 184 6.11 12.46 12.73
C VAL A 184 5.88 13.94 12.45
N VAL A 185 4.67 14.33 12.04
CA VAL A 185 4.34 15.76 11.82
C VAL A 185 4.21 16.50 13.15
N LEU A 186 3.60 15.90 14.16
CA LEU A 186 3.36 16.52 15.46
C LEU A 186 4.66 16.73 16.25
N GLU A 187 5.59 15.78 16.19
CA GLU A 187 6.90 15.82 16.85
C GLU A 187 7.97 16.51 15.99
N CYS A 188 7.60 17.01 14.80
CA CYS A 188 8.51 17.76 13.95
C CYS A 188 8.92 19.06 14.64
N TYR A 189 10.19 19.15 15.04
CA TYR A 189 10.74 20.37 15.62
C TYR A 189 11.08 21.39 14.51
N THR A 190 10.38 22.52 14.51
CA THR A 190 10.69 23.63 13.59
C THR A 190 11.74 24.55 14.19
N ARG A 191 12.86 24.74 13.49
CA ARG A 191 13.93 25.66 13.94
C ARG A 191 13.48 27.13 14.02
N ILE A 192 12.44 27.51 13.28
CA ILE A 192 11.83 28.84 13.33
C ILE A 192 10.43 28.67 13.89
N GLU A 193 10.22 29.06 15.14
CA GLU A 193 8.95 28.92 15.82
C GLU A 193 8.12 30.21 15.74
N PRO A 194 6.96 30.21 15.05
CA PRO A 194 6.20 31.44 14.81
C PRO A 194 5.50 31.99 16.07
N LYS A 195 5.41 31.20 17.14
CA LYS A 195 4.78 31.58 18.42
C LYS A 195 5.78 31.54 19.58
N ASP A 196 7.05 31.78 19.30
CA ASP A 196 8.07 31.85 20.34
C ASP A 196 7.76 33.02 21.30
N SER A 197 7.46 32.69 22.55
CA SER A 197 7.19 33.67 23.62
C SER A 197 8.44 34.36 24.14
N GLU A 198 9.63 33.79 23.87
CA GLU A 198 10.93 34.38 24.20
C GLU A 198 11.37 35.43 23.15
N GLY A 199 10.62 35.57 22.05
CA GLY A 199 10.85 36.59 21.04
C GLY A 199 10.69 38.00 21.59
N TYR A 200 11.69 38.85 21.35
CA TYR A 200 11.66 40.25 21.79
C TYR A 200 10.56 41.04 21.06
N GLN A 201 9.50 41.42 21.78
CA GLN A 201 8.43 42.29 21.25
C GLN A 201 8.81 43.76 21.44
N LEU A 202 9.02 44.47 20.34
CA LEU A 202 9.31 45.91 20.37
C LEU A 202 8.02 46.73 20.59
N GLU A 203 7.99 47.57 21.63
CA GLU A 203 6.90 48.54 21.86
C GLU A 203 6.83 49.63 20.78
N LYS A 204 7.98 49.97 20.18
CA LYS A 204 8.10 50.96 19.12
C LYS A 204 9.09 50.48 18.06
N ILE A 205 8.59 50.26 16.86
CA ILE A 205 9.39 49.80 15.72
C ILE A 205 9.97 51.02 15.01
N THR A 206 11.30 51.10 14.96
CA THR A 206 11.99 52.04 14.06
C THR A 206 12.12 51.36 12.72
N SER A 207 11.50 51.89 11.66
CA SER A 207 11.42 51.25 10.33
C SER A 207 12.74 51.24 9.54
N HIS A 208 13.89 51.17 10.24
CA HIS A 208 15.21 51.03 9.66
C HIS A 208 15.52 49.54 9.51
N VAL A 209 15.88 49.10 8.30
CA VAL A 209 16.19 47.70 8.01
C VAL A 209 17.57 47.62 7.39
N GLU A 210 18.43 46.79 7.97
CA GLU A 210 19.79 46.60 7.49
C GLU A 210 20.07 45.10 7.34
N ILE A 211 20.57 44.71 6.18
CA ILE A 211 21.04 43.36 5.88
C ILE A 211 22.56 43.47 5.71
N ARG A 212 23.32 42.62 6.41
CA ARG A 212 24.79 42.62 6.40
C ARG A 212 25.32 41.26 6.00
N ASP A 213 26.21 41.26 5.02
CA ASP A 213 27.01 40.12 4.58
C ASP A 213 26.21 38.81 4.51
N MET A 214 25.04 38.87 3.89
CA MET A 214 24.10 37.75 3.88
C MET A 214 24.51 36.70 2.85
N TYR A 215 24.64 35.47 3.32
CA TYR A 215 24.79 34.27 2.49
C TYR A 215 23.53 33.42 2.60
N PHE A 216 22.92 33.08 1.46
CA PHE A 216 21.66 32.35 1.46
C PHE A 216 21.54 31.39 0.28
N SER A 217 21.09 30.18 0.58
CA SER A 217 20.70 29.13 -0.37
C SER A 217 19.35 28.55 0.06
N TYR A 218 18.50 28.22 -0.90
CA TYR A 218 17.24 27.52 -0.59
C TYR A 218 17.53 26.08 -0.17
N PRO A 219 16.87 25.54 0.89
CA PRO A 219 17.08 24.15 1.33
C PRO A 219 16.77 23.09 0.26
N ALA A 220 15.89 23.40 -0.70
CA ALA A 220 15.57 22.52 -1.81
C ALA A 220 16.74 22.36 -2.80
N TRP A 221 17.61 23.39 -2.92
CA TRP A 221 18.78 23.42 -3.79
C TRP A 221 19.99 24.02 -3.05
N PRO A 222 20.59 23.26 -2.11
CA PRO A 222 21.64 23.78 -1.23
C PRO A 222 22.91 24.20 -1.98
N ASP A 223 23.19 23.58 -3.12
CA ASP A 223 24.39 23.84 -3.92
C ASP A 223 24.35 25.17 -4.70
N VAL A 224 23.16 25.78 -4.83
CA VAL A 224 22.98 27.05 -5.54
C VAL A 224 22.91 28.19 -4.52
N ILE A 225 23.98 28.98 -4.45
CA ILE A 225 24.06 30.17 -3.61
C ILE A 225 23.34 31.32 -4.33
N ILE A 226 22.29 31.87 -3.70
CA ILE A 226 21.49 32.97 -4.24
C ILE A 226 22.07 34.32 -3.82
N PHE A 227 22.37 34.46 -2.53
CA PHE A 227 23.05 35.66 -2.00
C PHE A 227 24.43 35.27 -1.53
N GLN A 228 25.45 36.01 -1.98
CA GLN A 228 26.84 35.81 -1.61
C GLN A 228 27.43 37.15 -1.12
N GLY A 229 27.41 37.34 0.20
CA GLY A 229 27.89 38.58 0.84
C GLY A 229 26.99 39.80 0.58
N PHE A 230 25.67 39.59 0.46
CA PHE A 230 24.73 40.66 0.14
C PHE A 230 24.53 41.61 1.33
N SER A 231 24.74 42.90 1.11
CA SER A 231 24.56 43.95 2.13
C SER A 231 23.72 45.10 1.58
N ILE A 232 22.69 45.51 2.32
CA ILE A 232 21.83 46.66 1.97
C ILE A 232 21.35 47.36 3.22
N ASN A 233 21.24 48.69 3.14
CA ASN A 233 20.74 49.53 4.22
C ASN A 233 19.52 50.32 3.73
N VAL A 234 18.40 50.19 4.44
CA VAL A 234 17.13 50.87 4.18
C VAL A 234 16.81 51.81 5.34
N GLU A 235 16.82 53.11 5.04
CA GLU A 235 16.52 54.15 6.03
C GLU A 235 15.02 54.24 6.35
N ALA A 236 14.70 54.59 7.60
CA ALA A 236 13.31 54.72 8.05
C ALA A 236 12.57 55.82 7.26
N GLY A 237 11.40 55.47 6.73
CA GLY A 237 10.53 56.39 5.99
C GLY A 237 10.96 56.64 4.53
N LYS A 238 12.06 56.05 4.06
CA LYS A 238 12.47 56.10 2.65
C LYS A 238 12.06 54.82 1.92
N SER A 239 11.78 54.96 0.63
CA SER A 239 11.54 53.82 -0.26
C SER A 239 12.83 53.46 -0.98
N THR A 240 13.32 52.24 -0.75
CA THR A 240 14.46 51.67 -1.47
C THR A 240 13.94 50.68 -2.50
N ALA A 241 14.29 50.88 -3.76
CA ALA A 241 13.96 49.94 -4.82
C ALA A 241 15.14 49.00 -5.05
N LEU A 242 14.90 47.69 -4.95
CA LEU A 242 15.81 46.68 -5.48
C LEU A 242 15.47 46.47 -6.95
N VAL A 243 16.43 46.73 -7.81
CA VAL A 243 16.34 46.50 -9.25
C VAL A 243 17.41 45.48 -9.64
N GLY A 244 17.01 44.48 -10.43
CA GLY A 244 17.82 43.34 -10.83
C GLY A 244 17.05 42.47 -11.81
#